data_AF-A0A0G1T9V5-F1
#
_entry.id   AF-A0A0G1T9V5-F1
#
_cell.length_a   1.000
_cell.length_b   1.000
_cell.length_c   1.000
_cell.angle_alpha   90.00
_cell.angle_beta   90.00
_cell.angle_gamma   90.00
#
_symmetry.space_group_name_H-M   'P 1'
#
loop_
_entity.id
_entity.type
_entity.pdbx_description
1 polymer ?
#
loop_
_entity_poly.entity_id
_entity_poly.type
_entity_poly.pdbx_seq_one_letter_code
_entity_poly.pdbx_strand_id
1 'polypeptide(L)'
;MKFQDILEETYIALSANKIRSGLTVLGIVIGISSVIAMVSIGQGAQGSIEASIQSIGSNLIIVSPGQARGVGSQVSQGRGNARTLTQADADALTAQITSANAIAPELTGRYQVTTKGKNTNTSIVGTVPAYPSVRNIEIDEGSFITAGQVQSLAKVAVIGPTARDDLFGLDAGSVVGQTMRIKGMEFRIIGVTKSKGGSGFGSQDDMIFIPISSAQKFFAGDDYVTTISIQAPSPDTMTTIQEEVTALLMERHKISDPTMADFSVLNQSDLVSSASSITTTLTLLLSAIAGISLVVGGIGIMNMMLTTVTEPRLADCIWLQLARHHSNFYFNGLRTFSIWSVSRYRYCVRILSGTACGTIKPNRSITL
;
A
#
# COMPACT_ATOMS: atom_id res chain seq x y z
N MET A 1 11.07 -45.95 36.30
CA MET A 1 10.03 -45.70 35.28
C MET A 1 10.73 -45.36 33.99
N LYS A 2 10.51 -46.14 32.92
CA LYS A 2 11.11 -45.86 31.62
C LYS A 2 10.27 -44.80 30.91
N PHE A 3 10.91 -43.93 30.13
CA PHE A 3 10.24 -42.86 29.39
C PHE A 3 9.13 -43.40 28.45
N GLN A 4 9.25 -44.67 28.04
CA GLN A 4 8.27 -45.39 27.24
C GLN A 4 6.96 -45.66 28.00
N ASP A 5 7.03 -46.02 29.29
CA ASP A 5 5.84 -46.31 30.10
C ASP A 5 4.99 -45.04 30.31
N ILE A 6 5.64 -43.89 30.50
CA ILE A 6 4.98 -42.58 30.67
C ILE A 6 4.25 -42.16 29.39
N LEU A 7 4.85 -42.40 28.22
CA LEU A 7 4.23 -42.09 26.94
C LEU A 7 3.02 -42.99 26.65
N GLU A 8 3.11 -44.27 26.98
CA GLU A 8 2.03 -45.23 26.80
C GLU A 8 0.84 -44.91 27.72
N GLU A 9 1.11 -44.61 29.00
CA GLU A 9 0.08 -44.23 29.98
C GLU A 9 -0.60 -42.90 29.60
N THR A 10 0.17 -41.91 29.13
CA THR A 10 -0.37 -40.62 28.65
C THR A 10 -1.22 -40.79 27.39
N TYR A 11 -0.80 -41.66 26.47
CA TYR A 11 -1.54 -41.96 25.24
C TYR A 11 -2.89 -42.63 25.55
N ILE A 12 -2.90 -43.61 26.45
CA ILE A 12 -4.13 -44.28 26.89
C ILE A 12 -5.07 -43.26 27.56
N ALA A 13 -4.56 -42.40 28.44
CA ALA A 13 -5.33 -41.34 29.11
C ALA A 13 -5.95 -40.32 28.12
N LEU A 14 -5.19 -39.87 27.12
CA LEU A 14 -5.69 -38.97 26.07
C LEU A 14 -6.74 -39.64 25.17
N SER A 15 -6.57 -40.93 24.89
CA SER A 15 -7.47 -41.73 24.05
C SER A 15 -8.78 -42.10 24.74
N ALA A 16 -8.86 -42.04 26.07
CA ALA A 16 -10.09 -42.26 26.83
C ALA A 16 -11.13 -41.13 26.63
N ASN A 17 -10.68 -39.91 26.33
CA ASN A 17 -11.55 -38.74 26.10
C ASN A 17 -11.30 -38.09 24.72
N LYS A 18 -11.42 -38.88 23.64
CA LYS A 18 -11.08 -38.48 22.25
C LYS A 18 -11.69 -37.15 21.80
N ILE A 19 -12.98 -36.91 22.08
CA ILE A 19 -13.69 -35.69 21.66
C ILE A 19 -13.12 -34.45 22.36
N ARG A 20 -12.80 -34.58 23.65
CA ARG A 20 -12.26 -33.48 24.46
C ARG A 20 -10.85 -33.12 24.01
N SER A 21 -9.97 -34.12 23.97
CA SER A 21 -8.58 -33.96 23.53
C SER A 21 -8.50 -33.41 22.10
N GLY A 22 -9.38 -33.88 21.21
CA GLY A 22 -9.46 -33.38 19.83
C GLY A 22 -9.93 -31.92 19.76
N LEU A 23 -10.96 -31.54 20.50
CA LEU A 23 -11.50 -30.17 20.47
C LEU A 23 -10.52 -29.14 21.06
N THR A 24 -9.75 -29.51 22.08
CA THR A 24 -8.71 -28.63 22.66
C THR A 24 -7.52 -28.43 21.73
N VAL A 25 -7.04 -29.50 21.08
CA VAL A 25 -5.93 -29.39 20.11
C VAL A 25 -6.37 -28.58 18.90
N LEU A 26 -7.57 -28.84 18.38
CA LEU A 26 -8.11 -28.10 17.23
C LEU A 26 -8.29 -26.61 17.53
N GLY A 27 -8.76 -26.26 18.74
CA GLY A 27 -8.85 -24.87 19.18
C GLY A 27 -7.48 -24.16 19.25
N ILE A 28 -6.46 -24.82 19.79
CA ILE A 28 -5.09 -24.28 19.85
C ILE A 28 -4.50 -24.10 18.44
N VAL A 29 -4.66 -25.11 17.57
CA VAL A 29 -4.12 -25.07 16.20
C VAL A 29 -4.77 -23.94 15.40
N ILE A 30 -6.11 -23.81 15.44
CA ILE A 30 -6.82 -22.73 14.74
C ILE A 30 -6.45 -21.37 15.32
N GLY A 31 -6.36 -21.26 16.65
CA GLY A 31 -5.94 -20.03 17.33
C GLY A 31 -4.57 -19.57 16.86
N ILE A 32 -3.53 -20.40 17.05
CA ILE A 32 -2.16 -20.05 16.69
C ILE A 32 -2.01 -19.82 15.17
N SER A 33 -2.62 -20.67 14.33
CA SER A 33 -2.53 -20.49 12.87
C SER A 33 -3.17 -19.18 12.40
N SER A 34 -4.30 -18.77 12.98
CA SER A 34 -4.95 -17.50 12.64
C SER A 34 -4.08 -16.29 12.98
N VAL A 35 -3.38 -16.32 14.12
CA VAL A 35 -2.47 -15.25 14.54
C VAL A 35 -1.25 -15.18 13.63
N ILE A 36 -0.61 -16.32 13.34
CA ILE A 36 0.56 -16.38 12.44
C ILE A 36 0.18 -15.90 11.03
N ALA A 37 -0.97 -16.34 10.50
CA ALA A 37 -1.44 -15.93 9.19
C ALA A 37 -1.67 -14.41 9.13
N MET A 38 -2.30 -13.84 10.15
CA MET A 38 -2.57 -12.40 10.23
C MET A 38 -1.29 -11.56 10.30
N VAL A 39 -0.31 -11.95 11.10
CA VAL A 39 1.00 -11.27 11.18
C VAL A 39 1.73 -11.34 9.84
N SER A 40 1.72 -12.52 9.21
CA SER A 40 2.37 -12.73 7.91
C SER A 40 1.75 -11.88 6.81
N ILE A 41 0.41 -11.75 6.79
CA ILE A 41 -0.31 -10.88 5.86
C ILE A 41 0.05 -9.41 6.10
N GLY A 42 0.12 -8.96 7.37
CA GLY A 42 0.49 -7.58 7.70
C GLY A 42 1.89 -7.22 7.21
N GLN A 43 2.88 -8.07 7.50
CA GLN A 43 4.27 -7.88 7.04
C GLN A 43 4.39 -7.98 5.52
N GLY A 44 3.70 -8.92 4.89
CA GLY A 44 3.68 -9.08 3.43
C GLY A 44 3.03 -7.87 2.72
N ALA A 45 1.94 -7.33 3.28
CA ALA A 45 1.29 -6.13 2.77
C ALA A 45 2.23 -4.91 2.88
N GLN A 46 2.92 -4.75 4.01
CA GLN A 46 3.90 -3.68 4.18
C GLN A 46 5.02 -3.79 3.12
N GLY A 47 5.64 -4.96 2.97
CA GLY A 47 6.70 -5.17 1.98
C GLY A 47 6.23 -4.97 0.54
N SER A 48 4.99 -5.35 0.22
CA SER A 48 4.39 -5.12 -1.10
C SER A 48 4.19 -3.62 -1.39
N ILE A 49 3.79 -2.83 -0.40
CA ILE A 49 3.64 -1.37 -0.53
C ILE A 49 5.01 -0.72 -0.73
N GLU A 50 6.00 -1.11 0.07
CA GLU A 50 7.38 -0.62 -0.05
C GLU A 50 7.96 -0.93 -1.44
N ALA A 51 7.80 -2.16 -1.93
CA ALA A 51 8.25 -2.55 -3.26
C ALA A 51 7.52 -1.78 -4.38
N SER A 52 6.21 -1.56 -4.24
CA SER A 52 5.43 -0.77 -5.20
C SER A 52 5.90 0.68 -5.25
N ILE A 53 6.22 1.28 -4.10
CA ILE A 53 6.75 2.65 -4.05
C ILE A 53 8.16 2.71 -4.64
N GLN A 54 9.05 1.76 -4.31
CA GLN A 54 10.41 1.68 -4.83
C GLN A 54 10.46 1.46 -6.36
N SER A 55 9.44 0.81 -6.93
CA SER A 55 9.35 0.58 -8.38
C SER A 55 9.21 1.88 -9.20
N ILE A 56 8.64 2.94 -8.60
CA ILE A 56 8.48 4.27 -9.20
C ILE A 56 9.82 5.03 -9.25
N GLY A 57 10.73 4.67 -8.35
CA GLY A 57 12.05 5.28 -8.14
C GLY A 57 12.50 5.00 -6.70
N SER A 58 13.80 4.90 -6.46
CA SER A 58 14.35 4.77 -5.11
C SER A 58 14.84 6.12 -4.62
N ASN A 59 14.42 6.50 -3.41
CA ASN A 59 14.89 7.70 -2.72
C ASN A 59 14.65 8.99 -3.52
N LEU A 60 13.40 9.16 -3.97
CA LEU A 60 13.02 10.26 -4.85
C LEU A 60 12.42 11.45 -4.09
N ILE A 61 12.90 12.64 -4.42
CA ILE A 61 12.31 13.92 -4.04
C ILE A 61 11.74 14.55 -5.31
N ILE A 62 10.46 14.88 -5.28
CA ILE A 62 9.72 15.43 -6.41
C ILE A 62 9.41 16.89 -6.11
N VAL A 63 9.96 17.79 -6.91
CA VAL A 63 9.62 19.21 -6.88
C VAL A 63 8.64 19.49 -8.00
N SER A 64 7.48 20.04 -7.65
CA SER A 64 6.43 20.41 -8.60
C SER A 64 6.03 21.87 -8.39
N PRO A 65 5.56 22.57 -9.44
CA PRO A 65 5.11 23.93 -9.28
C PRO A 65 3.83 23.94 -8.44
N GLY A 66 3.81 24.82 -7.45
CA GLY A 66 2.72 25.00 -6.51
C GLY A 66 1.54 25.71 -7.17
N GLN A 67 0.66 26.27 -6.35
CA GLN A 67 -0.33 27.20 -6.86
C GLN A 67 0.32 28.57 -6.97
N ALA A 68 0.46 29.10 -8.17
CA ALA A 68 0.84 30.50 -8.35
C ALA A 68 -0.25 31.39 -7.74
N ARG A 69 -0.04 31.88 -6.52
CA ARG A 69 -0.76 33.03 -5.96
C ARG A 69 -0.01 34.28 -6.42
N GLY A 70 -0.21 34.67 -7.67
CA GLY A 70 0.40 35.90 -8.17
C GLY A 70 -0.06 37.10 -7.35
N VAL A 71 0.88 38.00 -7.00
CA VAL A 71 0.55 39.29 -6.39
C VAL A 71 -0.35 40.07 -7.38
N GLY A 72 -1.64 40.17 -7.06
CA GLY A 72 -2.65 40.83 -7.91
C GLY A 72 -3.51 39.92 -8.80
N SER A 73 -3.34 38.59 -8.76
CA SER A 73 -4.23 37.66 -9.48
C SER A 73 -4.98 36.77 -8.50
N GLN A 74 -6.28 37.06 -8.32
CA GLN A 74 -7.21 36.31 -7.46
C GLN A 74 -7.64 34.96 -8.06
N VAL A 75 -7.13 34.58 -9.24
CA VAL A 75 -7.51 33.33 -9.90
C VAL A 75 -6.45 32.27 -9.61
N SER A 76 -6.79 31.35 -8.71
CA SER A 76 -6.00 30.15 -8.44
C SER A 76 -5.92 29.29 -9.70
N GLN A 77 -4.80 29.36 -10.42
CA GLN A 77 -4.49 28.36 -11.43
C GLN A 77 -4.17 27.06 -10.67
N GLY A 78 -4.85 25.96 -11.02
CA GLY A 78 -4.73 24.66 -10.35
C GLY A 78 -3.28 24.23 -10.08
N ARG A 79 -3.04 23.49 -8.99
CA ARG A 79 -1.72 22.90 -8.67
C ARG A 79 -1.16 22.19 -9.90
N GLY A 80 0.09 22.46 -10.27
CA GLY A 80 0.78 21.82 -11.41
C GLY A 80 0.71 22.56 -12.75
N ASN A 81 -0.12 23.61 -12.90
CA ASN A 81 -0.18 24.42 -14.13
C ASN A 81 0.59 25.75 -14.04
N ALA A 82 1.11 26.08 -12.86
CA ALA A 82 1.96 27.25 -12.68
C ALA A 82 3.31 27.03 -13.38
N ARG A 83 3.76 28.03 -14.15
CA ARG A 83 5.04 28.02 -14.87
C ARG A 83 6.14 28.71 -14.07
N THR A 84 6.20 28.41 -12.77
CA THR A 84 7.11 29.09 -11.83
C THR A 84 8.47 28.42 -11.77
N LEU A 85 8.55 27.11 -12.00
CA LEU A 85 9.81 26.38 -12.07
C LEU A 85 10.40 26.43 -13.48
N THR A 86 11.68 26.77 -13.56
CA THR A 86 12.42 26.91 -14.84
C THR A 86 13.59 25.93 -14.94
N GLN A 87 14.09 25.75 -16.16
CA GLN A 87 15.32 24.97 -16.39
C GLN A 87 16.51 25.54 -15.60
N ALA A 88 16.59 26.87 -15.44
CA ALA A 88 17.66 27.52 -14.69
C ALA A 88 17.65 27.13 -13.20
N ASP A 89 16.49 26.78 -12.65
CA ASP A 89 16.38 26.30 -11.27
C ASP A 89 16.89 24.87 -11.15
N ALA A 90 16.60 24.01 -12.14
CA ALA A 90 17.17 22.66 -12.21
C ALA A 90 18.70 22.69 -12.34
N ASP A 91 19.24 23.62 -13.14
CA ASP A 91 20.68 23.78 -13.31
C ASP A 91 21.33 24.29 -12.01
N ALA A 92 20.68 25.21 -11.29
CA ALA A 92 21.14 25.70 -9.99
C ALA A 92 21.13 24.60 -8.91
N LEU A 93 20.08 23.77 -8.88
CA LEU A 93 19.99 22.60 -8.00
C LEU A 93 21.15 21.63 -8.27
N THR A 94 21.45 21.38 -9.54
CA THR A 94 22.55 20.49 -9.95
C THR A 94 23.92 21.05 -9.54
N ALA A 95 24.10 22.37 -9.59
CA ALA A 95 25.36 23.02 -9.24
C ALA A 95 25.61 23.11 -7.73
N GLN A 96 24.57 23.32 -6.92
CA GLN A 96 24.72 23.58 -5.48
C GLN A 96 24.48 22.34 -4.60
N ILE A 97 23.59 21.45 -5.00
CA ILE A 97 23.22 20.26 -4.21
C ILE A 97 24.10 19.09 -4.64
N THR A 98 25.32 19.05 -4.12
CA THR A 98 26.27 17.95 -4.34
C THR A 98 25.89 16.65 -3.61
N SER A 99 24.98 16.74 -2.63
CA SER A 99 24.45 15.61 -1.87
C SER A 99 23.51 14.72 -2.68
N ALA A 100 23.00 15.19 -3.82
CA ALA A 100 22.09 14.43 -4.68
C ALA A 100 22.87 13.55 -5.69
N ASN A 101 22.40 12.33 -5.93
CA ASN A 101 23.01 11.42 -6.89
C ASN A 101 22.72 11.83 -8.34
N ALA A 102 21.47 12.21 -8.61
CA ALA A 102 21.03 12.63 -9.93
C ALA A 102 19.84 13.57 -9.85
N ILE A 103 19.82 14.57 -10.73
CA ILE A 103 18.72 15.52 -10.88
C ILE A 103 18.22 15.44 -12.32
N ALA A 104 16.93 15.23 -12.47
CA ALA A 104 16.27 15.10 -13.75
C ALA A 104 15.06 16.02 -13.83
N PRO A 105 15.20 17.22 -14.45
CA PRO A 105 14.04 18.01 -14.81
C PRO A 105 13.23 17.31 -15.90
N GLU A 106 11.91 17.46 -15.84
CA GLU A 106 11.00 16.96 -16.85
C GLU A 106 9.92 17.99 -17.21
N LEU A 107 9.51 17.95 -18.48
CA LEU A 107 8.39 18.70 -19.03
C LEU A 107 7.37 17.71 -19.57
N THR A 108 6.22 17.61 -18.92
CA THR A 108 5.16 16.68 -19.29
C THR A 108 4.03 17.42 -19.99
N GLY A 109 3.59 16.90 -21.13
CA GLY A 109 2.44 17.41 -21.87
C GLY A 109 1.75 16.29 -22.63
N ARG A 110 0.42 16.39 -22.77
CA ARG A 110 -0.36 15.39 -23.50
C ARG A 110 -0.59 15.85 -24.93
N TYR A 111 -0.22 15.01 -25.89
CA TYR A 111 -0.40 15.32 -27.30
C TYR A 111 -0.87 14.09 -28.08
N GLN A 112 -1.58 14.38 -29.18
CA GLN A 112 -1.92 13.35 -30.14
C GLN A 112 -0.67 12.94 -30.92
N VAL A 113 -0.42 11.64 -30.93
CA VAL A 113 0.67 11.00 -31.67
C VAL A 113 0.05 10.18 -32.78
N THR A 114 0.59 10.34 -33.98
CA THR A 114 0.09 9.67 -35.18
C THR A 114 1.20 8.89 -35.88
N THR A 115 0.85 7.69 -36.32
CA THR A 115 1.67 6.80 -37.14
C THR A 115 0.82 6.39 -38.35
N LYS A 116 1.43 5.78 -39.37
CA LYS A 116 0.80 5.35 -40.64
C LYS A 116 -0.57 4.64 -40.45
N GLY A 117 -1.65 5.42 -40.36
CA GLY A 117 -3.03 4.93 -40.20
C GLY A 117 -3.57 4.82 -38.76
N LYS A 118 -2.78 5.11 -37.72
CA LYS A 118 -3.21 5.05 -36.31
C LYS A 118 -2.93 6.36 -35.57
N ASN A 119 -3.78 6.69 -34.61
CA ASN A 119 -3.57 7.80 -33.70
C ASN A 119 -3.85 7.38 -32.26
N THR A 120 -3.06 7.90 -31.33
CA THR A 120 -3.31 7.75 -29.90
C THR A 120 -3.01 9.07 -29.19
N ASN A 121 -3.55 9.25 -27.99
CA ASN A 121 -3.31 10.44 -27.18
C ASN A 121 -2.58 10.06 -25.89
N THR A 122 -1.25 10.18 -25.95
CA THR A 122 -0.32 9.68 -24.93
C THR A 122 0.40 10.83 -24.24
N SER A 123 1.03 10.53 -23.10
CA SER A 123 1.82 11.51 -22.35
C SER A 123 3.22 11.62 -22.93
N ILE A 124 3.64 12.82 -23.29
CA ILE A 124 5.00 13.09 -23.75
C ILE A 124 5.78 13.77 -22.64
N VAL A 125 6.94 13.21 -22.36
CA VAL A 125 7.84 13.65 -21.29
C VAL A 125 9.14 14.11 -21.94
N GLY A 126 9.37 15.42 -21.89
CA GLY A 126 10.66 16.03 -22.18
C GLY A 126 11.62 15.77 -21.04
N THR A 127 12.73 15.08 -21.30
CA THR A 127 13.61 14.60 -20.24
C THR A 127 15.10 14.66 -20.57
N VAL A 128 15.93 14.37 -19.58
CA VAL A 128 17.40 14.39 -19.61
C VAL A 128 17.98 12.97 -19.54
N PRO A 129 19.27 12.77 -19.89
CA PRO A 129 19.90 11.46 -19.87
C PRO A 129 19.94 10.79 -18.49
N ALA A 130 19.91 11.58 -17.41
CA ALA A 130 19.88 11.08 -16.03
C ALA A 130 18.50 10.54 -15.59
N TYR A 131 17.47 10.69 -16.41
CA TYR A 131 16.12 10.29 -16.04
C TYR A 131 15.93 8.79 -15.77
N PRO A 132 16.50 7.87 -16.56
CA PRO A 132 16.34 6.44 -16.31
C PRO A 132 16.93 6.01 -14.98
N SER A 133 18.04 6.61 -14.53
CA SER A 133 18.61 6.31 -13.20
C SER A 133 17.75 6.85 -12.05
N VAL A 134 17.14 8.03 -12.23
CA VAL A 134 16.25 8.65 -11.23
C VAL A 134 14.92 7.92 -11.08
N ARG A 135 14.29 7.56 -12.21
CA ARG A 135 12.98 6.87 -12.24
C ARG A 135 13.07 5.36 -12.40
N ASN A 136 14.28 4.78 -12.27
CA ASN A 136 14.55 3.35 -12.40
C ASN A 136 13.98 2.73 -13.69
N ILE A 137 14.15 3.38 -14.84
CA ILE A 137 13.62 2.93 -16.14
C ILE A 137 14.65 2.04 -16.83
N GLU A 138 14.22 0.85 -17.24
CA GLU A 138 15.01 -0.08 -18.04
C GLU A 138 14.63 0.05 -19.52
N ILE A 139 15.62 -0.06 -20.40
CA ILE A 139 15.44 -0.08 -21.86
C ILE A 139 15.39 -1.53 -22.31
N ASP A 140 14.37 -1.88 -23.08
CA ASP A 140 14.19 -3.21 -23.66
C ASP A 140 14.91 -3.30 -25.01
N GLU A 141 14.66 -2.33 -25.89
CA GLU A 141 15.29 -2.24 -27.21
C GLU A 141 15.94 -0.87 -27.44
N GLY A 142 17.10 -0.85 -28.10
CA GLY A 142 17.77 0.38 -28.53
C GLY A 142 18.53 1.09 -27.41
N SER A 143 18.46 2.42 -27.38
CA SER A 143 19.17 3.25 -26.40
C SER A 143 18.32 4.41 -25.91
N PHE A 144 18.56 4.86 -24.67
CA PHE A 144 17.93 6.09 -24.17
C PHE A 144 18.55 7.37 -24.77
N ILE A 145 17.96 8.50 -24.41
CA ILE A 145 18.37 9.84 -24.84
C ILE A 145 19.75 10.20 -24.28
N THR A 146 20.62 10.76 -25.13
CA THR A 146 21.99 11.17 -24.77
C THR A 146 22.12 12.69 -24.60
N ALA A 147 23.16 13.14 -23.89
CA ALA A 147 23.40 14.58 -23.66
C ALA A 147 23.59 15.36 -24.97
N GLY A 148 24.26 14.77 -25.96
CA GLY A 148 24.43 15.37 -27.28
C GLY A 148 23.10 15.60 -28.01
N GLN A 149 22.14 14.69 -27.87
CA GLN A 149 20.80 14.83 -28.45
C GLN A 149 19.98 15.93 -27.77
N VAL A 150 20.17 16.15 -26.47
CA VAL A 150 19.58 17.28 -25.75
C VAL A 150 20.19 18.60 -26.26
N GLN A 151 21.51 18.68 -26.40
CA GLN A 151 22.16 19.90 -26.89
C GLN A 151 21.80 20.23 -28.35
N SER A 152 21.65 19.21 -29.20
CA SER A 152 21.37 19.41 -30.62
C SER A 152 19.89 19.57 -30.98
N LEU A 153 18.98 19.67 -29.99
CA LEU A 153 17.52 19.70 -30.22
C LEU A 153 17.05 18.53 -31.11
N ALA A 154 17.59 17.34 -30.87
CA ALA A 154 17.33 16.19 -31.72
C ALA A 154 15.85 15.78 -31.67
N LYS A 155 15.30 15.43 -32.84
CA LYS A 155 13.93 14.90 -32.98
C LYS A 155 13.94 13.38 -32.85
N VAL A 156 14.31 12.91 -31.67
CA VAL A 156 14.33 11.49 -31.30
C VAL A 156 13.32 11.21 -30.19
N ALA A 157 12.81 9.99 -30.14
CA ALA A 157 11.86 9.56 -29.13
C ALA A 157 12.17 8.15 -28.63
N VAL A 158 11.91 7.90 -27.35
CA VAL A 158 11.88 6.58 -26.72
C VAL A 158 10.44 6.33 -26.30
N ILE A 159 9.90 5.14 -26.57
CA ILE A 159 8.48 4.85 -26.34
C ILE A 159 8.27 3.77 -25.28
N GLY A 160 7.20 3.93 -24.51
CA GLY A 160 6.68 2.88 -23.64
C GLY A 160 5.98 1.77 -24.43
N PRO A 161 5.84 0.57 -23.85
CA PRO A 161 5.27 -0.60 -24.51
C PRO A 161 3.79 -0.41 -24.86
N THR A 162 2.98 0.23 -24.01
CA THR A 162 1.56 0.51 -24.33
C THR A 162 1.45 1.48 -25.51
N ALA A 163 2.25 2.55 -25.50
CA ALA A 163 2.28 3.51 -26.61
C ALA A 163 2.75 2.86 -27.93
N ARG A 164 3.71 1.93 -27.84
CA ARG A 164 4.16 1.11 -28.98
C ARG A 164 3.02 0.28 -29.54
N ASP A 165 2.33 -0.47 -28.69
CA ASP A 165 1.28 -1.41 -29.09
C ASP A 165 0.07 -0.69 -29.69
N ASP A 166 -0.29 0.48 -29.13
CA ASP A 166 -1.34 1.34 -29.68
C ASP A 166 -0.98 1.89 -31.07
N LEU A 167 0.26 2.38 -31.24
CA LEU A 167 0.69 3.03 -32.48
C LEU A 167 1.06 2.07 -33.61
N PHE A 168 1.62 0.91 -33.29
CA PHE A 168 2.16 -0.04 -34.28
C PHE A 168 1.39 -1.39 -34.30
N GLY A 169 0.63 -1.71 -33.25
CA GLY A 169 -0.05 -3.01 -33.09
C GLY A 169 0.81 -4.03 -32.33
N LEU A 170 0.15 -5.03 -31.74
CA LEU A 170 0.79 -6.09 -30.95
C LEU A 170 1.74 -6.98 -31.77
N ASP A 171 1.52 -7.07 -33.08
CA ASP A 171 2.32 -7.89 -34.01
C ASP A 171 3.50 -7.11 -34.65
N ALA A 172 3.71 -5.86 -34.24
CA ALA A 172 4.83 -5.09 -34.74
C ALA A 172 6.14 -5.65 -34.18
N GLY A 173 7.06 -6.05 -35.06
CA GLY A 173 8.44 -6.37 -34.67
C GLY A 173 9.20 -5.13 -34.16
N SER A 174 10.52 -5.05 -34.38
CA SER A 174 11.28 -3.90 -33.88
C SER A 174 10.78 -2.56 -34.47
N VAL A 175 10.38 -1.67 -33.58
CA VAL A 175 9.88 -0.32 -33.87
C VAL A 175 11.01 0.72 -33.88
N VAL A 176 12.22 0.33 -33.47
CA VAL A 176 13.40 1.18 -33.48
C VAL A 176 13.76 1.57 -34.91
N GLY A 177 14.02 2.86 -35.14
CA GLY A 177 14.31 3.42 -36.44
C GLY A 177 13.08 3.92 -37.21
N GLN A 178 11.87 3.52 -36.80
CA GLN A 178 10.64 4.05 -37.40
C GLN A 178 10.38 5.49 -36.96
N THR A 179 9.50 6.19 -37.68
CA THR A 179 9.11 7.57 -37.37
C THR A 179 7.66 7.63 -36.90
N MET A 180 7.42 8.53 -35.96
CA MET A 180 6.09 8.91 -35.49
C MET A 180 5.91 10.42 -35.64
N ARG A 181 4.67 10.88 -35.72
CA ARG A 181 4.34 12.30 -35.74
C ARG A 181 3.73 12.74 -34.43
N ILE A 182 4.31 13.77 -33.84
CA ILE A 182 3.79 14.41 -32.63
C ILE A 182 3.47 15.86 -32.99
N LYS A 183 2.20 16.27 -32.88
CA LYS A 183 1.74 17.62 -33.26
C LYS A 183 2.20 18.03 -34.68
N GLY A 184 2.20 17.07 -35.60
CA GLY A 184 2.62 17.27 -37.01
C GLY A 184 4.13 17.21 -37.27
N MET A 185 4.99 17.14 -36.25
CA MET A 185 6.44 17.01 -36.38
C MET A 185 6.89 15.56 -36.32
N GLU A 186 7.85 15.17 -37.17
CA GLU A 186 8.38 13.81 -37.21
C GLU A 186 9.50 13.61 -36.18
N PHE A 187 9.35 12.55 -35.37
CA PHE A 187 10.34 12.06 -34.41
C PHE A 187 10.74 10.64 -34.77
N ARG A 188 12.04 10.34 -34.69
CA ARG A 188 12.58 9.00 -34.93
C ARG A 188 12.67 8.22 -33.63
N ILE A 189 12.14 6.99 -33.62
CA ILE A 189 12.21 6.09 -32.48
C ILE A 189 13.65 5.56 -32.36
N ILE A 190 14.26 5.70 -31.19
CA ILE A 190 15.62 5.21 -30.90
C ILE A 190 15.63 4.10 -29.85
N GLY A 191 14.54 3.89 -29.13
CA GLY A 191 14.42 2.81 -28.17
C GLY A 191 13.01 2.60 -27.65
N VAL A 192 12.84 1.50 -26.93
CA VAL A 192 11.60 1.08 -26.26
C VAL A 192 11.93 0.76 -24.81
N THR A 193 11.12 1.25 -23.87
CA THR A 193 11.30 0.91 -22.45
C THR A 193 10.69 -0.44 -22.12
N LYS A 194 11.24 -1.11 -21.11
CA LYS A 194 10.65 -2.32 -20.55
C LYS A 194 9.37 -1.98 -19.79
N SER A 195 8.37 -2.85 -19.87
CA SER A 195 7.13 -2.66 -19.12
C SER A 195 7.40 -2.77 -17.62
N LYS A 196 6.90 -1.79 -16.86
CA LYS A 196 6.93 -1.81 -15.40
C LYS A 196 5.65 -2.36 -14.78
N GLY A 197 4.64 -2.63 -15.60
CA GLY A 197 3.32 -3.02 -15.14
C GLY A 197 2.51 -1.82 -14.68
N GLY A 198 1.23 -1.84 -15.03
CA GLY A 198 0.30 -0.74 -14.77
C GLY A 198 -0.61 -0.54 -15.97
N SER A 199 -1.85 -0.96 -15.86
CA SER A 199 -2.88 -0.74 -16.87
C SER A 199 -3.70 0.50 -16.48
N GLY A 200 -3.72 1.56 -17.31
CA GLY A 200 -4.62 2.70 -17.12
C GLY A 200 -4.05 4.06 -17.52
N PHE A 201 -4.88 5.09 -17.33
CA PHE A 201 -4.55 6.49 -17.57
C PHE A 201 -3.39 6.94 -16.67
N GLY A 202 -2.27 7.38 -17.27
CA GLY A 202 -1.07 7.81 -16.53
C GLY A 202 -0.09 6.69 -16.19
N SER A 203 -0.23 5.51 -16.80
CA SER A 203 0.79 4.45 -16.73
C SER A 203 2.12 4.94 -17.31
N GLN A 204 3.23 4.54 -16.68
CA GLN A 204 4.58 4.76 -17.24
C GLN A 204 4.76 4.04 -18.58
N ASP A 205 3.95 3.01 -18.84
CA ASP A 205 4.00 2.23 -20.08
C ASP A 205 3.32 2.97 -21.26
N ASP A 206 2.48 3.99 -20.99
CA ASP A 206 1.86 4.88 -21.98
C ASP A 206 2.53 6.28 -21.97
N MET A 207 3.87 6.28 -21.96
CA MET A 207 4.67 7.50 -22.04
C MET A 207 5.63 7.47 -23.22
N ILE A 208 5.87 8.64 -23.80
CA ILE A 208 6.88 8.86 -24.84
C ILE A 208 7.90 9.88 -24.34
N PHE A 209 9.16 9.48 -24.29
CA PHE A 209 10.26 10.33 -23.84
C PHE A 209 10.94 11.00 -25.03
N ILE A 210 11.11 12.32 -24.94
CA ILE A 210 11.84 13.14 -25.92
C ILE A 210 12.87 14.01 -25.20
N PRO A 211 13.91 14.55 -25.88
CA PRO A 211 14.85 15.46 -25.24
C PRO A 211 14.13 16.69 -24.66
N ILE A 212 14.49 17.09 -23.44
CA ILE A 212 13.84 18.22 -22.75
C ILE A 212 13.91 19.53 -23.55
N SER A 213 15.03 19.80 -24.21
CA SER A 213 15.21 20.96 -25.08
C SER A 213 14.25 20.94 -26.27
N SER A 214 14.05 19.77 -26.89
CA SER A 214 13.08 19.57 -27.96
C SER A 214 11.65 19.76 -27.46
N ALA A 215 11.34 19.27 -26.25
CA ALA A 215 10.04 19.47 -25.62
C ALA A 215 9.75 20.96 -25.38
N GLN A 216 10.69 21.67 -24.75
CA GLN A 216 10.58 23.10 -24.44
C GLN A 216 10.44 23.93 -25.71
N LYS A 217 11.30 23.71 -26.71
CA LYS A 217 11.32 24.51 -27.93
C LYS A 217 10.11 24.29 -28.83
N PHE A 218 9.70 23.04 -29.04
CA PHE A 218 8.68 22.69 -30.04
C PHE A 218 7.26 22.60 -29.47
N PHE A 219 7.10 22.39 -28.16
CA PHE A 219 5.78 22.19 -27.56
C PHE A 219 5.37 23.28 -26.58
N ALA A 220 6.25 23.63 -25.63
CA ALA A 220 5.98 24.65 -24.63
C ALA A 220 6.16 26.09 -25.15
N GLY A 221 7.20 26.31 -25.97
CA GLY A 221 7.61 27.64 -26.44
C GLY A 221 8.27 28.50 -25.34
N ASP A 222 8.66 27.89 -24.23
CA ASP A 222 9.16 28.54 -23.01
C ASP A 222 9.98 27.50 -22.21
N ASP A 223 10.85 27.98 -21.31
CA ASP A 223 11.87 27.17 -20.61
C ASP A 223 11.40 26.66 -19.22
N TYR A 224 10.09 26.60 -19.02
CA TYR A 224 9.52 26.06 -17.79
C TYR A 224 9.65 24.52 -17.73
N VAL A 225 9.61 24.00 -16.51
CA VAL A 225 9.60 22.56 -16.23
C VAL A 225 8.38 22.22 -15.38
N THR A 226 7.77 21.06 -15.61
CA THR A 226 6.58 20.64 -14.85
C THR A 226 6.95 19.93 -13.57
N THR A 227 8.11 19.27 -13.53
CA THR A 227 8.57 18.52 -12.37
C THR A 227 10.09 18.43 -12.40
N ILE A 228 10.72 18.51 -11.23
CA ILE A 228 12.15 18.23 -11.06
C ILE A 228 12.24 17.03 -10.12
N SER A 229 12.81 15.95 -10.63
CA SER A 229 13.00 14.69 -9.91
C SER A 229 14.44 14.64 -9.40
N ILE A 230 14.63 14.51 -8.09
CA ILE A 230 15.94 14.48 -7.44
C ILE A 230 16.10 13.14 -6.73
N GLN A 231 17.15 12.40 -7.08
CA GLN A 231 17.49 11.13 -6.43
C GLN A 231 18.52 11.37 -5.32
N ALA A 232 18.15 10.98 -4.11
CA ALA A 232 19.06 10.96 -2.97
C ALA A 232 19.87 9.64 -2.94
N PRO A 233 21.10 9.66 -2.40
CA PRO A 233 21.93 8.46 -2.26
C PRO A 233 21.42 7.51 -1.18
N SER A 234 20.70 8.02 -0.18
CA SER A 234 20.16 7.23 0.93
C SER A 234 18.84 7.81 1.47
N PRO A 235 18.00 7.01 2.13
CA PRO A 235 16.78 7.50 2.81
C PRO A 235 17.08 8.57 3.86
N ASP A 236 18.18 8.42 4.60
CA ASP A 236 18.53 9.31 5.72
C ASP A 236 18.88 10.73 5.26
N THR A 237 19.45 10.85 4.06
CA THR A 237 19.79 12.14 3.44
C THR A 237 18.60 12.87 2.82
N MET A 238 17.44 12.23 2.70
CA MET A 238 16.30 12.80 1.96
C MET A 238 15.75 14.07 2.61
N THR A 239 15.62 14.09 3.94
CA THR A 239 15.11 15.25 4.66
C THR A 239 16.07 16.44 4.55
N THR A 240 17.37 16.20 4.66
CA THR A 240 18.40 17.25 4.48
C THR A 240 18.38 17.81 3.06
N ILE A 241 18.33 16.95 2.04
CA ILE A 241 18.25 17.40 0.64
C ILE A 241 16.95 18.18 0.41
N GLN A 242 15.82 17.75 0.97
CA GLN A 242 14.56 18.48 0.86
C GLN A 242 14.66 19.89 1.46
N GLU A 243 15.31 20.05 2.62
CA GLU A 243 15.56 21.36 3.23
C GLU A 243 16.48 22.23 2.38
N GLU A 244 17.57 21.67 1.85
CA GLU A 244 18.50 22.35 0.95
C GLU A 244 17.81 22.82 -0.34
N VAL A 245 17.03 21.94 -0.98
CA VAL A 245 16.22 22.25 -2.17
C VAL A 245 15.25 23.39 -1.86
N THR A 246 14.55 23.30 -0.73
CA THR A 246 13.55 24.30 -0.34
C THR A 246 14.21 25.66 -0.10
N ALA A 247 15.32 25.70 0.65
CA ALA A 247 16.06 26.93 0.93
C ALA A 247 16.57 27.59 -0.36
N LEU A 248 17.17 26.80 -1.26
CA LEU A 248 17.70 27.30 -2.53
C LEU A 248 16.59 27.86 -3.43
N LEU A 249 15.48 27.15 -3.57
CA LEU A 249 14.36 27.62 -4.40
C LEU A 249 13.69 28.85 -3.80
N MET A 250 13.52 28.92 -2.47
CA MET A 250 13.00 30.12 -1.80
C MET A 250 13.89 31.35 -2.03
N GLU A 251 15.21 31.18 -1.95
CA GLU A 251 16.17 32.26 -2.23
C GLU A 251 16.07 32.73 -3.68
N ARG A 252 16.09 31.80 -4.63
CA ARG A 252 16.03 32.11 -6.07
C ARG A 252 14.71 32.77 -6.46
N HIS A 253 13.60 32.30 -5.92
CA HIS A 253 12.27 32.82 -6.20
C HIS A 253 11.94 34.07 -5.36
N LYS A 254 12.86 34.49 -4.47
CA LYS A 254 12.72 35.66 -3.58
C LYS A 254 11.48 35.58 -2.69
N ILE A 255 11.20 34.39 -2.17
CA ILE A 255 10.05 34.12 -1.30
C ILE A 255 10.55 34.09 0.15
N SER A 256 10.11 35.06 0.95
CA SER A 256 10.44 35.11 2.39
C SER A 256 9.52 34.28 3.27
N ASP A 257 8.29 33.99 2.81
CA ASP A 257 7.28 33.24 3.56
C ASP A 257 7.06 31.85 2.95
N PRO A 258 7.38 30.75 3.67
CA PRO A 258 7.16 29.38 3.19
C PRO A 258 5.70 29.07 2.83
N THR A 259 4.72 29.77 3.43
CA THR A 259 3.29 29.56 3.13
C THR A 259 2.86 30.11 1.78
N MET A 260 3.72 30.97 1.19
CA MET A 260 3.57 31.57 -0.13
C MET A 260 4.50 30.93 -1.16
N ALA A 261 5.11 29.79 -0.85
CA ALA A 261 5.91 29.03 -1.79
C ALA A 261 5.12 28.69 -3.07
N ASP A 262 5.73 28.99 -4.21
CA ASP A 262 5.19 28.72 -5.54
C ASP A 262 5.65 27.37 -6.10
N PHE A 263 6.23 26.53 -5.25
CA PHE A 263 6.63 25.15 -5.49
C PHE A 263 6.21 24.27 -4.31
N SER A 264 6.14 22.96 -4.56
CA SER A 264 5.90 21.94 -3.54
C SER A 264 6.96 20.85 -3.70
N VAL A 265 7.61 20.53 -2.58
CA VAL A 265 8.57 19.42 -2.50
C VAL A 265 7.87 18.25 -1.83
N LEU A 266 7.82 17.12 -2.52
CA LEU A 266 7.27 15.87 -2.02
C LEU A 266 8.41 14.88 -1.86
N ASN A 267 8.54 14.33 -0.66
CA ASN A 267 9.55 13.36 -0.32
C ASN A 267 8.93 11.95 -0.25
N GLN A 268 9.52 11.01 -0.98
CA GLN A 268 9.07 9.63 -0.98
C GLN A 268 9.25 8.93 0.39
N SER A 269 10.26 9.29 1.20
CA SER A 269 10.43 8.71 2.54
C SER A 269 9.24 9.02 3.44
N ASP A 270 8.64 10.20 3.30
CA ASP A 270 7.48 10.63 4.09
C ASP A 270 6.22 9.86 3.70
N LEU A 271 6.07 9.52 2.42
CA LEU A 271 5.00 8.64 1.95
C LEU A 271 5.16 7.21 2.48
N VAL A 272 6.38 6.67 2.42
CA VAL A 272 6.68 5.32 2.93
C VAL A 272 6.48 5.26 4.44
N SER A 273 6.98 6.24 5.20
CA SER A 273 6.84 6.28 6.65
C SER A 273 5.38 6.43 7.09
N SER A 274 4.58 7.23 6.37
CA SER A 274 3.15 7.37 6.61
C SER A 274 2.40 6.07 6.34
N ALA A 275 2.66 5.42 5.20
CA ALA A 275 2.04 4.14 4.85
C ALA A 275 2.45 3.01 5.81
N SER A 276 3.74 2.97 6.20
CA SER A 276 4.27 2.05 7.21
C SER A 276 3.62 2.28 8.58
N SER A 277 3.43 3.54 8.99
CA SER A 277 2.76 3.89 10.25
C SER A 277 1.30 3.40 10.28
N ILE A 278 0.57 3.58 9.17
CA ILE A 278 -0.81 3.07 9.03
C ILE A 278 -0.82 1.55 9.11
N THR A 279 0.06 0.87 8.37
CA THR A 279 0.13 -0.60 8.32
C THR A 279 0.53 -1.18 9.68
N THR A 280 1.47 -0.55 10.36
CA THR A 280 1.89 -0.91 11.72
C THR A 280 0.74 -0.75 12.71
N THR A 281 0.00 0.35 12.63
CA THR A 281 -1.17 0.59 13.49
C THR A 281 -2.26 -0.46 13.28
N LEU A 282 -2.56 -0.79 12.02
CA LEU A 282 -3.52 -1.86 11.68
C LEU A 282 -3.05 -3.22 12.20
N THR A 283 -1.76 -3.52 12.01
CA THR A 283 -1.16 -4.77 12.50
C THR A 283 -1.23 -4.87 14.02
N LEU A 284 -0.99 -3.77 14.75
CA LEU A 284 -1.10 -3.70 16.19
C LEU A 284 -2.55 -3.94 16.67
N LEU A 285 -3.53 -3.28 16.04
CA LEU A 285 -4.94 -3.46 16.37
C LEU A 285 -5.40 -4.91 16.15
N LEU A 286 -5.02 -5.49 15.01
CA LEU A 286 -5.28 -6.88 14.66
C LEU A 286 -4.61 -7.84 15.64
N SER A 287 -3.36 -7.57 16.00
CA SER A 287 -2.62 -8.35 17.00
C SER A 287 -3.24 -8.25 18.40
N ALA A 288 -3.79 -7.10 18.78
CA ALA A 288 -4.49 -6.94 20.06
C ALA A 288 -5.79 -7.78 20.10
N ILE A 289 -6.57 -7.77 19.02
CA ILE A 289 -7.79 -8.60 18.89
C ILE A 289 -7.43 -10.09 18.92
N ALA A 290 -6.39 -10.48 18.20
CA ALA A 290 -5.83 -11.83 18.22
C ALA A 290 -5.37 -12.23 19.64
N GLY A 291 -4.66 -11.35 20.34
CA GLY A 291 -4.22 -11.57 21.71
C GLY A 291 -5.38 -11.76 22.69
N ILE A 292 -6.43 -10.93 22.60
CA ILE A 292 -7.64 -11.09 23.41
C ILE A 292 -8.32 -12.44 23.11
N SER A 293 -8.40 -12.81 21.83
CA SER A 293 -9.01 -14.07 21.40
C SER A 293 -8.24 -15.29 21.92
N LEU A 294 -6.91 -15.21 21.96
CA LEU A 294 -6.04 -16.24 22.53
C LEU A 294 -6.26 -16.38 24.05
N VAL A 295 -6.38 -15.27 24.78
CA VAL A 295 -6.66 -15.28 26.23
C VAL A 295 -8.04 -15.88 26.52
N VAL A 296 -9.08 -15.46 25.79
CA VAL A 296 -10.44 -16.01 25.95
C VAL A 296 -10.48 -17.50 25.60
N GLY A 297 -9.79 -17.92 24.54
CA GLY A 297 -9.63 -19.32 24.18
C GLY A 297 -8.92 -20.13 25.26
N GLY A 298 -7.86 -19.57 25.86
CA GLY A 298 -7.12 -20.18 26.97
C GLY A 298 -7.97 -20.36 28.24
N ILE A 299 -8.77 -19.36 28.60
CA ILE A 299 -9.74 -19.46 29.72
C ILE A 299 -10.78 -20.55 29.43
N GLY A 300 -11.26 -20.65 28.19
CA GLY A 300 -12.18 -21.70 27.75
C GLY A 300 -11.61 -23.11 27.94
N ILE A 301 -10.35 -23.32 27.54
CA ILE A 301 -9.64 -24.60 27.73
C ILE A 301 -9.47 -24.89 29.22
N MET A 302 -9.06 -23.91 30.02
CA MET A 302 -8.89 -24.05 31.47
C MET A 302 -10.19 -24.48 32.14
N ASN A 303 -11.32 -23.87 31.79
CA ASN A 303 -12.62 -24.21 32.37
C ASN A 303 -13.09 -25.62 31.94
N MET A 304 -12.86 -25.99 30.67
CA MET A 304 -13.13 -27.35 30.19
C MET A 304 -12.28 -28.38 30.94
N MET A 305 -11.03 -28.05 31.31
CA MET A 305 -10.19 -28.93 32.12
C MET A 305 -10.68 -29.01 33.57
N LEU A 306 -10.97 -27.88 34.22
CA LEU A 306 -11.35 -27.83 35.64
C LEU A 306 -12.59 -28.69 35.93
N THR A 307 -13.61 -28.58 35.07
CA THR A 307 -14.87 -29.35 35.17
C THR A 307 -14.69 -30.87 35.07
N THR A 308 -13.51 -31.34 34.68
CA THR A 308 -13.24 -32.77 34.46
C THR A 308 -12.37 -33.39 35.54
N VAL A 309 -11.74 -32.54 36.36
CA VAL A 309 -10.88 -32.96 37.48
C VAL A 309 -11.57 -32.73 38.82
N THR A 310 -12.45 -31.72 38.92
CA THR A 310 -13.26 -31.53 40.12
C THR A 310 -14.57 -32.31 40.00
N GLU A 311 -14.83 -33.22 40.93
CA GLU A 311 -16.15 -33.78 41.16
C GLU A 311 -17.20 -32.65 41.15
N PRO A 312 -18.32 -32.77 40.40
CA PRO A 312 -19.20 -31.65 40.05
C PRO A 312 -19.86 -30.92 41.23
N ARG A 313 -19.63 -31.35 42.48
CA ARG A 313 -20.15 -30.72 43.69
C ARG A 313 -19.29 -29.57 44.22
N LEU A 314 -17.99 -29.52 43.91
CA LEU A 314 -17.07 -28.52 44.49
C LEU A 314 -16.92 -27.27 43.62
N ALA A 315 -16.93 -27.41 42.28
CA ALA A 315 -16.73 -26.30 41.35
C ALA A 315 -17.87 -25.27 41.40
N ASP A 316 -19.12 -25.72 41.56
CA ASP A 316 -20.28 -24.84 41.68
C ASP A 316 -20.25 -23.98 42.95
N CYS A 317 -19.75 -24.53 44.07
CA CYS A 317 -19.61 -23.80 45.34
C CYS A 317 -18.54 -22.70 45.28
N ILE A 318 -17.41 -22.95 44.61
CA ILE A 318 -16.31 -21.98 44.49
C ILE A 318 -16.70 -20.82 43.56
N TRP A 319 -17.41 -21.10 42.46
CA TRP A 319 -17.94 -20.06 41.58
C TRP A 319 -19.01 -19.19 42.26
N LEU A 320 -19.86 -19.78 43.10
CA LEU A 320 -20.84 -19.03 43.93
C LEU A 320 -20.19 -18.15 45.01
N GLN A 321 -19.01 -18.51 45.50
CA GLN A 321 -18.23 -17.69 46.42
C GLN A 321 -17.47 -16.55 45.72
N LEU A 322 -16.86 -16.80 44.56
CA LEU A 322 -16.14 -15.77 43.78
C LEU A 322 -17.09 -14.74 43.15
N ALA A 323 -18.28 -15.16 42.69
CA ALA A 323 -19.31 -14.26 42.17
C ALA A 323 -19.85 -13.28 43.23
N ARG A 324 -19.69 -13.60 44.53
CA ARG A 324 -20.13 -12.74 45.64
C ARG A 324 -19.15 -11.60 45.95
N HIS A 325 -17.91 -11.66 45.45
CA HIS A 325 -16.86 -10.69 45.81
C HIS A 325 -16.54 -9.64 44.73
N HIS A 326 -16.97 -9.84 43.47
CA HIS A 326 -16.72 -8.90 42.37
C HIS A 326 -18.03 -8.42 41.72
N SER A 327 -18.83 -7.62 42.43
CA SER A 327 -20.14 -7.18 41.94
C SER A 327 -20.12 -6.06 40.88
N ASN A 328 -18.98 -5.48 40.51
CA ASN A 328 -19.00 -4.20 39.78
C ASN A 328 -18.32 -4.11 38.40
N PHE A 329 -17.73 -5.16 37.82
CA PHE A 329 -16.95 -4.97 36.58
C PHE A 329 -17.32 -5.80 35.33
N TYR A 330 -18.30 -6.70 35.38
CA TYR A 330 -18.56 -7.60 34.23
C TYR A 330 -20.06 -7.84 33.92
N PHE A 331 -20.94 -6.86 34.16
CA PHE A 331 -22.38 -7.13 34.18
C PHE A 331 -23.12 -7.12 32.82
N ASN A 332 -22.49 -6.76 31.70
CA ASN A 332 -23.19 -6.76 30.39
C ASN A 332 -22.67 -7.76 29.33
N GLY A 333 -21.45 -8.29 29.46
CA GLY A 333 -20.91 -9.27 28.48
C GLY A 333 -21.21 -10.74 28.81
N LEU A 334 -21.26 -11.10 30.09
CA LEU A 334 -21.36 -12.51 30.51
C LEU A 334 -22.79 -13.04 30.67
N ARG A 335 -23.82 -12.18 30.69
CA ARG A 335 -25.22 -12.64 30.75
C ARG A 335 -25.64 -13.43 29.50
N THR A 336 -25.05 -13.14 28.36
CA THR A 336 -25.29 -13.88 27.11
C THR A 336 -24.59 -15.24 27.12
N PHE A 337 -23.48 -15.39 27.83
CA PHE A 337 -22.71 -16.62 27.91
C PHE A 337 -23.29 -17.64 28.91
N SER A 338 -23.86 -17.16 30.02
CA SER A 338 -24.55 -18.05 30.98
C SER A 338 -25.87 -18.59 30.42
N ILE A 339 -26.59 -17.83 29.59
CA ILE A 339 -27.79 -18.31 28.88
C ILE A 339 -27.44 -19.45 27.90
N TRP A 340 -26.27 -19.41 27.26
CA TRP A 340 -25.81 -20.48 26.37
C TRP A 340 -25.38 -21.76 27.12
N SER A 341 -24.86 -21.63 28.34
CA SER A 341 -24.50 -22.77 29.20
C SER A 341 -25.74 -23.49 29.75
N VAL A 342 -26.77 -22.74 30.17
CA VAL A 342 -28.02 -23.34 30.72
C VAL A 342 -28.93 -23.92 29.62
N SER A 343 -28.79 -23.49 28.37
CA SER A 343 -29.61 -23.99 27.25
C SER A 343 -29.17 -25.38 26.73
N ARG A 344 -27.97 -25.86 27.07
CA ARG A 344 -27.44 -27.11 26.50
C ARG A 344 -27.97 -28.41 27.13
N TYR A 345 -28.76 -28.33 28.20
CA TYR A 345 -29.42 -29.50 28.81
C TYR A 345 -30.88 -29.73 28.36
N ARG A 346 -31.43 -28.93 27.43
CA ARG A 346 -32.84 -29.03 27.02
C ARG A 346 -33.10 -29.17 25.52
N TYR A 347 -32.15 -29.71 24.77
CA TYR A 347 -32.39 -30.17 23.40
C TYR A 347 -32.46 -31.70 23.34
N CYS A 348 -33.53 -32.23 23.92
CA CYS A 348 -34.06 -33.54 23.53
C CYS A 348 -35.10 -33.29 22.44
N VAL A 349 -34.78 -33.70 21.22
CA VAL A 349 -35.67 -34.08 20.10
C VAL A 349 -37.08 -33.47 20.10
N ARG A 350 -37.34 -32.51 19.19
CA ARG A 350 -38.67 -32.38 18.59
C ARG A 350 -38.56 -31.87 17.15
N ILE A 351 -38.44 -32.83 16.24
CA ILE A 351 -38.65 -32.68 14.81
C ILE A 351 -40.15 -32.85 14.54
N LEU A 352 -40.69 -31.92 13.75
CA LEU A 352 -41.94 -31.90 12.97
C LEU A 352 -43.31 -32.07 13.65
N SER A 353 -44.17 -31.09 13.31
CA SER A 353 -45.63 -31.15 13.15
C SER A 353 -46.54 -31.06 14.39
N GLY A 354 -47.55 -30.20 14.29
CA GLY A 354 -48.86 -30.41 14.93
C GLY A 354 -49.12 -29.66 16.23
N THR A 355 -49.92 -28.59 16.10
CA THR A 355 -50.88 -28.05 17.08
C THR A 355 -51.39 -29.04 18.13
N ALA A 356 -51.34 -28.65 19.41
CA ALA A 356 -52.45 -28.85 20.37
C ALA A 356 -52.19 -28.07 21.67
N CYS A 357 -53.02 -27.07 21.90
CA CYS A 357 -53.21 -26.41 23.19
C CYS A 357 -54.06 -27.34 24.08
N GLY A 358 -53.73 -27.49 25.37
CA GLY A 358 -54.48 -28.36 26.27
C GLY A 358 -54.15 -28.15 27.74
N THR A 359 -54.88 -27.24 28.39
CA THR A 359 -55.02 -27.11 29.85
C THR A 359 -55.82 -28.29 30.42
N ILE A 360 -55.30 -28.99 31.43
CA ILE A 360 -56.11 -29.86 32.31
C ILE A 360 -55.77 -29.60 33.79
N LYS A 361 -56.85 -29.38 34.54
CA LYS A 361 -57.00 -29.00 35.96
C LYS A 361 -56.41 -29.99 36.98
N PRO A 362 -56.23 -29.54 38.24
CA PRO A 362 -55.85 -30.38 39.38
C PRO A 362 -57.10 -30.94 40.09
N ASN A 363 -57.09 -32.21 40.54
CA ASN A 363 -57.53 -32.56 41.90
C ASN A 363 -57.28 -34.02 42.30
N ARG A 364 -56.73 -34.14 43.52
CA ARG A 364 -57.08 -35.03 44.64
C ARG A 364 -56.63 -36.51 44.73
N SER A 365 -56.06 -36.71 45.93
CA SER A 365 -56.23 -37.80 46.91
C SER A 365 -55.46 -39.10 46.74
N ILE A 366 -54.51 -39.33 47.65
CA ILE A 366 -54.41 -40.57 48.44
C ILE A 366 -54.08 -40.20 49.90
N THR A 367 -54.83 -40.84 50.79
CA THR A 367 -54.89 -40.80 52.25
C THR A 367 -53.88 -41.78 52.87
N LEU A 368 -53.16 -41.37 53.92
CA LEU A 368 -53.20 -41.91 55.30
C LEU A 368 -52.29 -41.08 56.20
#